data_AF-A0A0E3LM28-F1
#
_entry.id   AF-A0A0E3LM28-F1
#
_cell.length_a   1.000
_cell.length_b   1.000
_cell.length_c   1.000
_cell.angle_alpha   90.00
_cell.angle_beta   90.00
_cell.angle_gamma   90.00
#
_symmetry.space_group_name_H-M   'P 1'
#
loop_
_entity.id
_entity.type
_entity.pdbx_description
1 polymer ?
#
loop_
_entity_poly.entity_id
_entity_poly.type
_entity_poly.pdbx_seq_one_letter_code
_entity_poly.pdbx_strand_id
1 'polypeptide(L)'
;MESEAEAKTFIKGIKELHRDANHNVSAYFIKEKSSFALKYDDDGEPAGSSGKPIFKILESKEILNAAVVVTRYFGGIKLGFGGLSRAYRDTALSAIEDAEVIEVFEQARLRICLSYSESQKVRNLVEKYAELQEETYSDNVEFIILVRKDLEDEFIKKIIDQTKNKVALEKL
;
A
#
# COMPACT_ATOMS: atom_id res chain seq x y z
N MET A 1 -5.90 -4.13 -2.10
CA MET A 1 -5.83 -5.60 -2.26
C MET A 1 -4.72 -6.12 -1.37
N GLU A 2 -4.91 -7.22 -0.64
CA GLU A 2 -3.96 -7.64 0.41
C GLU A 2 -3.10 -8.86 0.03
N SER A 3 -3.48 -9.58 -1.03
CA SER A 3 -2.80 -10.83 -1.43
C SER A 3 -2.71 -11.00 -2.95
N GLU A 4 -1.74 -11.82 -3.39
CA GLU A 4 -1.66 -12.19 -4.81
C GLU A 4 -2.90 -12.97 -5.27
N ALA A 5 -3.51 -13.73 -4.36
CA ALA A 5 -4.72 -14.50 -4.64
C ALA A 5 -5.93 -13.60 -4.96
N GLU A 6 -6.09 -12.49 -4.24
CA GLU A 6 -7.11 -11.47 -4.56
C GLU A 6 -6.88 -10.87 -5.95
N ALA A 7 -5.62 -10.52 -6.28
CA ALA A 7 -5.26 -9.96 -7.58
C ALA A 7 -5.66 -10.90 -8.72
N LYS A 8 -5.30 -12.19 -8.60
CA LYS A 8 -5.67 -13.23 -9.57
C LYS A 8 -7.19 -13.42 -9.67
N THR A 9 -7.91 -13.34 -8.55
CA THR A 9 -9.37 -13.48 -8.52
C THR A 9 -10.04 -12.30 -9.23
N PHE A 10 -9.61 -11.07 -8.95
CA PHE A 10 -10.08 -9.86 -9.64
C PHE A 10 -9.85 -9.94 -11.16
N ILE A 11 -8.62 -10.28 -11.58
CA ILE A 11 -8.28 -10.39 -13.00
C ILE A 11 -9.15 -11.44 -13.70
N LYS A 12 -9.35 -12.60 -13.05
CA LYS A 12 -10.24 -13.63 -13.57
C LYS A 12 -11.68 -13.13 -13.71
N GLY A 13 -12.18 -12.39 -12.73
CA GLY A 13 -13.52 -11.79 -12.76
C GLY A 13 -13.70 -10.83 -13.95
N ILE A 14 -12.72 -9.95 -14.21
CA ILE A 14 -12.77 -9.05 -15.37
C ILE A 14 -12.73 -9.83 -16.69
N LYS A 15 -11.87 -10.85 -16.80
CA LYS A 15 -11.81 -11.71 -17.98
C LYS A 15 -13.10 -12.49 -18.23
N GLU A 16 -13.80 -12.87 -17.16
CA GLU A 16 -15.11 -13.52 -17.25
C GLU A 16 -16.24 -12.54 -17.63
N LEU A 17 -16.16 -11.30 -17.15
CA LEU A 17 -17.09 -10.23 -17.51
C LEU A 17 -16.96 -9.82 -18.97
N HIS A 18 -15.72 -9.75 -19.49
CA HIS A 18 -15.39 -9.34 -20.86
C HIS A 18 -14.82 -10.49 -21.69
N ARG A 19 -15.55 -11.61 -21.73
CA ARG A 19 -15.15 -12.83 -22.47
C ARG A 19 -15.08 -12.66 -23.99
N ASP A 20 -15.79 -11.67 -24.51
CA ASP A 20 -15.85 -11.33 -25.94
C ASP A 20 -14.76 -10.34 -26.37
N ALA A 21 -14.01 -9.78 -25.42
CA ALA A 21 -12.88 -8.93 -25.73
C ALA A 21 -11.74 -9.72 -26.39
N ASN A 22 -10.95 -9.03 -27.21
CA ASN A 22 -9.80 -9.63 -27.86
C ASN A 22 -8.67 -9.89 -26.86
N HIS A 23 -8.45 -8.95 -25.94
CA HIS A 23 -7.40 -9.02 -24.93
C HIS A 23 -7.90 -8.41 -23.61
N ASN A 24 -7.55 -9.06 -22.50
CA ASN A 24 -7.70 -8.58 -21.13
C ASN A 24 -6.31 -8.52 -20.51
N VAL A 25 -5.53 -7.52 -20.93
CA VAL A 25 -4.15 -7.31 -20.51
C VAL A 25 -4.14 -6.89 -19.05
N SER A 26 -3.23 -7.46 -18.25
CA SER A 26 -3.22 -7.19 -16.81
C SER A 26 -1.82 -6.95 -16.26
N ALA A 27 -1.78 -6.23 -15.15
CA ALA A 27 -0.60 -6.12 -14.29
C ALA A 27 -1.00 -5.96 -12.83
N TYR A 28 -0.19 -6.44 -11.91
CA TYR A 28 -0.35 -6.20 -10.48
C TYR A 28 1.00 -6.06 -9.78
N PHE A 29 0.97 -5.31 -8.68
CA PHE A 29 2.09 -5.19 -7.76
C PHE A 29 1.53 -5.26 -6.33
N ILE A 30 1.71 -6.40 -5.68
CA ILE A 30 1.13 -6.68 -4.36
C ILE A 30 2.26 -6.88 -3.35
N LYS A 31 2.16 -6.20 -2.22
CA LYS A 31 2.99 -6.46 -1.04
C LYS A 31 2.17 -7.33 -0.09
N GLU A 32 2.55 -8.59 0.01
CA GLU A 32 1.94 -9.56 0.92
C GLU A 32 2.92 -9.85 2.06
N LYS A 33 2.62 -9.31 3.24
CA LYS A 33 3.51 -9.35 4.42
C LYS A 33 4.90 -8.80 4.07
N SER A 34 5.93 -9.65 4.16
CA SER A 34 7.33 -9.32 3.87
C SER A 34 7.76 -9.66 2.44
N SER A 35 6.81 -10.03 1.57
CA SER A 35 7.09 -10.45 0.19
C SER A 35 6.36 -9.56 -0.82
N PHE A 36 6.93 -9.48 -2.02
CA PHE A 36 6.33 -8.76 -3.13
C PHE A 36 5.98 -9.75 -4.24
N ALA A 37 4.75 -9.70 -4.70
CA ALA A 37 4.27 -10.41 -5.88
C ALA A 37 4.02 -9.40 -7.00
N LEU A 38 4.76 -9.54 -8.10
CA LEU A 38 4.63 -8.68 -9.27
C LEU A 38 4.43 -9.54 -10.51
N LYS A 39 3.53 -9.11 -11.38
CA LYS A 39 3.32 -9.76 -12.68
C LYS A 39 2.68 -8.80 -13.66
N TYR A 40 2.98 -9.01 -14.93
CA TYR A 40 2.20 -8.48 -16.04
C TYR A 40 1.94 -9.59 -17.07
N ASP A 41 0.85 -9.46 -17.80
CA ASP A 41 0.43 -10.38 -18.85
C ASP A 41 -0.07 -9.57 -20.04
N ASP A 42 0.49 -9.85 -21.23
CA ASP A 42 0.11 -9.22 -22.48
C ASP A 42 -1.16 -9.85 -23.10
N ASP A 43 -1.69 -10.95 -22.56
CA ASP A 43 -2.92 -11.66 -22.99
C ASP A 43 -3.04 -11.84 -24.52
N GLY A 44 -1.94 -12.18 -25.18
CA GLY A 44 -1.88 -12.43 -26.63
C GLY A 44 -1.57 -11.19 -27.50
N GLU A 45 -1.40 -10.01 -26.92
CA GLU A 45 -0.77 -8.88 -27.59
C GLU A 45 0.72 -9.18 -27.87
N PRO A 46 1.37 -8.42 -28.79
CA PRO A 46 2.81 -8.53 -28.98
C PRO A 46 3.57 -8.36 -27.65
N ALA A 47 4.51 -9.27 -27.39
CA ALA A 47 5.20 -9.36 -26.10
C ALA A 47 5.84 -8.03 -25.68
N GLY A 48 5.54 -7.59 -24.46
CA GLY A 48 6.02 -6.35 -23.87
C GLY A 48 5.37 -5.07 -24.41
N SER A 49 4.39 -5.18 -25.30
CA SER A 49 3.70 -4.01 -25.88
C SER A 49 2.53 -3.52 -25.03
N SER A 50 2.08 -4.25 -24.01
CA SER A 50 0.84 -3.94 -23.29
C SER A 50 0.95 -4.07 -21.77
N GLY A 51 1.09 -5.28 -21.24
CA GLY A 51 1.14 -5.53 -19.79
C GLY A 51 2.35 -4.87 -19.12
N LYS A 52 3.50 -4.89 -19.79
CA LYS A 52 4.72 -4.23 -19.29
C LYS A 52 4.55 -2.70 -19.15
N PRO A 53 4.02 -1.97 -20.15
CA PRO A 53 3.65 -0.57 -19.99
C PRO A 53 2.70 -0.27 -18.82
N ILE A 54 1.68 -1.11 -18.58
CA ILE A 54 0.77 -0.96 -17.43
C ILE A 54 1.55 -1.10 -16.13
N PHE A 55 2.34 -2.17 -15.99
CA PHE A 55 3.16 -2.40 -14.79
C PHE A 55 4.14 -1.27 -14.51
N LYS A 56 4.73 -0.69 -15.56
CA LYS A 56 5.66 0.44 -15.41
C LYS A 56 5.01 1.67 -14.78
N ILE A 57 3.70 1.87 -14.96
CA ILE A 57 2.98 2.94 -14.27
C ILE A 57 2.90 2.65 -12.77
N LEU A 58 2.47 1.44 -12.39
CA LEU A 58 2.42 1.02 -10.98
C LEU A 58 3.79 1.17 -10.31
N GLU A 59 4.85 0.69 -10.97
CA GLU A 59 6.23 0.80 -10.45
C GLU A 59 6.68 2.25 -10.32
N SER A 60 6.51 3.08 -11.36
CA SER A 60 7.00 4.47 -11.36
C SER A 60 6.28 5.39 -10.39
N LYS A 61 5.02 5.08 -10.07
CA LYS A 61 4.20 5.82 -9.10
C LYS A 61 4.20 5.17 -7.71
N GLU A 62 5.01 4.12 -7.52
CA GLU A 62 5.13 3.36 -6.27
C GLU A 62 3.76 2.86 -5.75
N ILE A 63 2.85 2.53 -6.67
CA ILE A 63 1.52 2.03 -6.35
C ILE A 63 1.61 0.54 -6.06
N LEU A 64 1.51 0.21 -4.78
CA LEU A 64 1.44 -1.14 -4.27
C LEU A 64 -0.01 -1.55 -4.00
N ASN A 65 -0.23 -2.86 -3.83
CA ASN A 65 -1.50 -3.44 -3.41
C ASN A 65 -2.66 -3.17 -4.39
N ALA A 66 -2.32 -3.10 -5.67
CA ALA A 66 -3.24 -2.84 -6.78
C ALA A 66 -3.06 -3.84 -7.93
N ALA A 67 -4.16 -4.07 -8.66
CA ALA A 67 -4.19 -4.79 -9.93
C ALA A 67 -4.93 -3.93 -10.97
N VAL A 68 -4.41 -3.89 -12.19
CA VAL A 68 -4.98 -3.16 -13.32
C VAL A 68 -5.26 -4.15 -14.44
N VAL A 69 -6.45 -4.06 -15.02
CA VAL A 69 -6.82 -4.81 -16.23
C VAL A 69 -7.31 -3.82 -17.28
N VAL A 70 -6.74 -3.88 -18.47
CA VAL A 70 -7.18 -3.10 -19.62
C VAL A 70 -7.80 -4.06 -20.64
N THR A 71 -9.12 -3.95 -20.78
CA THR A 71 -9.90 -4.73 -21.75
C THR A 71 -9.88 -4.05 -23.11
N ARG A 72 -9.43 -4.77 -24.14
CA ARG A 72 -9.35 -4.28 -25.50
C ARG A 72 -10.28 -5.05 -26.43
N TYR A 73 -11.11 -4.27 -27.12
CA TYR A 73 -11.91 -4.71 -28.27
C TYR A 73 -11.24 -4.21 -29.57
N PHE A 74 -11.05 -5.09 -30.55
CA PHE A 74 -10.36 -4.77 -31.79
C PHE A 74 -11.26 -3.94 -32.71
N GLY A 75 -10.90 -2.67 -32.88
CA GLY A 75 -11.66 -1.70 -33.69
C GLY A 75 -11.32 -1.68 -35.19
N GLY A 76 -10.69 -2.73 -35.74
CA GLY A 76 -10.41 -2.82 -37.19
C GLY A 76 -9.10 -2.20 -37.68
N ILE A 77 -8.41 -1.39 -36.87
CA ILE A 77 -7.13 -0.74 -37.23
C ILE A 77 -6.00 -1.21 -36.31
N LYS A 78 -4.86 -1.58 -36.89
CA LYS A 78 -3.64 -1.96 -36.16
C LYS A 78 -2.85 -0.72 -35.76
N LEU A 79 -2.50 -0.61 -34.48
CA LEU A 79 -1.77 0.53 -33.92
C LEU A 79 -0.23 0.41 -34.02
N GLY A 80 0.27 -0.78 -34.33
CA GLY A 80 1.71 -1.09 -34.21
C GLY A 80 2.19 -1.10 -32.75
N PHE A 81 3.42 -1.58 -32.53
CA PHE A 81 3.95 -1.78 -31.17
C PHE A 81 3.95 -0.50 -30.32
N GLY A 82 4.46 0.61 -30.86
CA GLY A 82 4.52 1.89 -30.14
C GLY A 82 3.15 2.55 -29.93
N GLY A 83 2.17 2.24 -30.78
CA GLY A 83 0.79 2.69 -30.59
C GLY A 83 0.09 1.92 -29.48
N LEU A 84 0.25 0.59 -29.46
CA LEU A 84 -0.28 -0.27 -28.38
C LEU A 84 0.32 0.12 -27.03
N SER A 85 1.64 0.25 -26.97
CA SER A 85 2.34 0.59 -25.72
C SER A 85 1.86 1.90 -25.13
N ARG A 86 1.61 2.93 -25.95
CA ARG A 86 1.04 4.20 -25.49
C ARG A 86 -0.41 4.03 -25.04
N ALA A 87 -1.26 3.38 -25.85
CA ALA A 87 -2.66 3.21 -25.52
C ALA A 87 -2.88 2.48 -24.18
N TYR A 88 -2.17 1.37 -23.93
CA TYR A 88 -2.29 0.62 -22.68
C TYR A 88 -1.78 1.41 -21.48
N ARG A 89 -0.65 2.11 -21.64
CA ARG A 89 -0.08 2.95 -20.59
C ARG A 89 -1.02 4.10 -20.21
N ASP A 90 -1.50 4.84 -21.21
CA ASP A 90 -2.29 6.04 -20.99
C ASP A 90 -3.68 5.68 -20.43
N THR A 91 -4.25 4.55 -20.85
CA THR A 91 -5.51 4.01 -20.29
C THR A 91 -5.35 3.60 -18.83
N ALA A 92 -4.27 2.87 -18.49
CA ALA A 92 -3.99 2.48 -17.11
C ALA A 92 -3.76 3.70 -16.22
N LEU A 93 -3.04 4.71 -16.73
CA LEU A 93 -2.79 5.95 -16.01
C LEU A 93 -4.09 6.68 -15.67
N SER A 94 -4.98 6.87 -16.65
CA SER A 94 -6.29 7.50 -16.44
C SER A 94 -7.11 6.74 -15.39
N ALA A 95 -7.18 5.41 -15.49
CA ALA A 95 -7.93 4.60 -14.53
C ALA A 95 -7.38 4.70 -13.10
N ILE A 96 -6.05 4.78 -12.95
CA ILE A 96 -5.40 4.98 -11.65
C ILE A 96 -5.71 6.37 -11.08
N GLU A 97 -5.71 7.40 -11.92
CA GLU A 97 -6.02 8.77 -11.51
C GLU A 97 -7.48 8.91 -11.06
N ASP A 98 -8.40 8.20 -11.72
CA ASP A 98 -9.81 8.16 -11.35
C ASP A 98 -10.10 7.33 -10.09
N ALA A 99 -9.26 6.34 -9.78
CA ALA A 99 -9.48 5.41 -8.66
C ALA A 99 -9.12 5.97 -7.28
N GLU A 100 -8.54 7.18 -7.20
CA GLU A 100 -8.02 7.83 -5.99
C GLU A 100 -6.99 6.97 -5.23
N VAL A 101 -5.71 7.40 -5.26
CA VAL A 101 -4.63 6.68 -4.57
C VAL A 101 -4.49 7.22 -3.14
N ILE A 102 -4.61 6.32 -2.16
CA ILE A 102 -4.39 6.64 -0.75
C ILE A 102 -3.05 6.08 -0.26
N GLU A 103 -2.39 6.82 0.62
CA GLU A 103 -1.22 6.32 1.33
C GLU A 103 -1.64 5.37 2.46
N VAL A 104 -0.97 4.22 2.52
CA VAL A 104 -1.16 3.22 3.59
C VAL A 104 0.20 2.93 4.20
N PHE A 105 0.26 2.94 5.53
CA PHE A 105 1.47 2.64 6.29
C PHE A 105 1.19 1.54 7.30
N GLU A 106 2.21 0.72 7.56
CA GLU A 106 2.17 -0.21 8.69
C GLU A 106 2.24 0.58 10.00
N GLN A 107 1.49 0.13 11.00
CA GLN A 107 1.54 0.69 12.35
C GLN A 107 2.11 -0.33 13.32
N ALA A 108 2.94 0.12 14.26
CA ALA A 108 3.39 -0.64 15.41
C ALA A 108 2.52 -0.28 16.62
N ARG A 109 2.03 -1.29 17.33
CA ARG A 109 1.30 -1.12 18.58
C ARG A 109 2.28 -1.19 19.75
N LEU A 110 2.34 -0.11 20.54
CA LEU A 110 3.25 -0.01 21.68
C LEU A 110 2.46 0.23 22.97
N ARG A 111 2.90 -0.42 24.05
CA ARG A 111 2.50 -0.10 25.42
C ARG A 111 3.60 0.74 26.07
N ILE A 112 3.19 1.84 26.69
CA ILE A 112 4.06 2.75 27.44
C ILE A 112 3.58 2.77 28.88
N CYS A 113 4.42 2.36 29.82
CA CYS A 113 4.15 2.44 31.25
C CYS A 113 5.04 3.51 31.89
N LEU A 114 4.44 4.45 32.59
CA LEU A 114 5.11 5.66 33.06
C LEU A 114 4.48 6.19 34.35
N SER A 115 5.24 7.00 35.09
CA SER A 115 4.70 7.70 36.26
C SER A 115 3.81 8.88 35.84
N TYR A 116 2.95 9.32 36.76
CA TYR A 116 2.14 10.52 36.58
C TYR A 116 2.98 11.78 36.24
N SER A 117 4.20 11.89 36.77
CA SER A 117 5.09 13.04 36.51
C SER A 117 5.58 13.13 35.07
N GLU A 118 5.64 12.01 34.34
CA GLU A 118 6.05 11.97 32.93
C GLU A 118 4.84 11.93 31.97
N SER A 119 3.62 11.74 32.50
CA SER A 119 2.39 11.53 31.70
C SER A 119 2.10 12.63 30.70
N GLN A 120 2.17 13.89 31.11
CA GLN A 120 1.91 15.00 30.20
C GLN A 120 2.98 15.11 29.10
N LYS A 121 4.25 14.84 29.43
CA LYS A 121 5.35 14.91 28.45
C LYS A 121 5.20 13.84 27.38
N VAL A 122 4.92 12.60 27.81
CA VAL A 122 4.70 11.48 26.88
C VAL A 122 3.43 11.70 26.07
N ARG A 123 2.33 12.16 26.67
CA ARG A 123 1.10 12.50 25.92
C ARG A 123 1.36 13.50 24.80
N ASN A 124 2.09 14.58 25.09
CA ASN A 124 2.45 15.59 24.09
C ASN A 124 3.32 15.02 22.94
N LEU A 125 4.10 13.96 23.19
CA LEU A 125 4.84 13.25 22.16
C LEU A 125 3.93 12.33 21.36
N VAL A 126 3.05 11.58 22.03
CA VAL A 126 2.08 10.69 21.37
C VAL A 126 1.25 11.51 20.39
N GLU A 127 0.63 12.62 20.81
CA GLU A 127 -0.19 13.48 19.94
C GLU A 127 0.54 14.02 18.69
N LYS A 128 1.88 14.05 18.70
CA LYS A 128 2.68 14.54 17.57
C LYS A 128 3.12 13.45 16.59
N TYR A 129 3.22 12.20 17.05
CA TYR A 129 3.92 11.15 16.32
C TYR A 129 3.11 9.84 16.22
N ALA A 130 2.07 9.69 17.02
CA ALA A 130 1.31 8.46 17.19
C ALA A 130 -0.16 8.75 17.48
N GLU A 131 -0.97 7.71 17.44
CA GLU A 131 -2.37 7.74 17.82
C GLU A 131 -2.53 7.05 19.18
N LEU A 132 -3.17 7.71 20.14
CA LEU A 132 -3.51 7.11 21.43
C LEU A 132 -4.75 6.23 21.27
N GLN A 133 -4.62 4.94 21.55
CA GLN A 133 -5.73 3.98 21.50
C GLN A 133 -6.41 3.85 22.86
N GLU A 134 -5.62 3.66 23.91
CA GLU A 134 -6.12 3.41 25.26
C GLU A 134 -5.23 4.14 26.27
N GLU A 135 -5.85 4.64 27.34
CA GLU A 135 -5.17 5.22 28.48
C GLU A 135 -5.74 4.63 29.78
N THR A 136 -4.86 4.18 30.66
CA THR A 136 -5.25 3.61 31.96
C THR A 136 -4.50 4.32 33.08
N TYR A 137 -5.23 4.71 34.11
CA TYR A 137 -4.71 5.38 35.29
C TYR A 137 -4.89 4.46 36.50
N SER A 138 -3.77 3.97 37.04
CA SER A 138 -3.73 3.09 38.22
C SER A 138 -2.60 3.55 39.16
N ASP A 139 -1.81 2.63 39.71
CA ASP A 139 -0.57 2.95 40.41
C ASP A 139 0.44 3.66 39.48
N ASN A 140 0.41 3.32 38.19
CA ASN A 140 1.11 4.00 37.10
C ASN A 140 0.15 4.38 35.98
N VAL A 141 0.61 5.26 35.09
CA VAL A 141 -0.10 5.62 33.86
C VAL A 141 0.36 4.68 32.74
N GLU A 142 -0.59 4.09 32.03
CA GLU A 142 -0.35 3.26 30.86
C GLU A 142 -0.99 3.89 29.62
N PHE A 143 -0.23 3.97 28.53
CA PHE A 143 -0.73 4.35 27.22
C PHE A 143 -0.52 3.20 26.23
N ILE A 144 -1.58 2.82 25.51
CA ILE A 144 -1.47 1.99 24.31
C ILE A 144 -1.59 2.91 23.11
N ILE A 145 -0.61 2.85 22.21
CA ILE A 145 -0.52 3.74 21.06
C ILE A 145 -0.29 2.96 19.76
N LEU A 146 -0.62 3.60 18.64
CA LEU A 146 -0.23 3.19 17.30
C LEU A 146 0.73 4.24 16.71
N VAL A 147 1.94 3.83 16.41
CA VAL A 147 2.93 4.67 15.72
C VAL A 147 3.19 4.10 14.34
N ARG A 148 3.45 4.93 13.34
CA ARG A 148 3.88 4.42 12.03
C ARG A 148 5.16 3.58 12.20
N LYS A 149 5.21 2.42 11.54
CA LYS A 149 6.28 1.44 11.69
C LYS A 149 7.65 2.00 11.31
N ASP A 150 7.70 2.88 10.31
CA ASP A 150 8.90 3.57 9.84
C ASP A 150 9.41 4.64 10.82
N LEU A 151 8.54 5.16 11.69
CA LEU A 151 8.87 6.17 12.71
C LEU A 151 9.08 5.57 14.10
N GLU A 152 8.87 4.27 14.27
CA GLU A 152 8.88 3.58 15.57
C GLU A 152 10.18 3.83 16.34
N ASP A 153 11.34 3.57 15.72
CA ASP A 153 12.63 3.70 16.38
C ASP A 153 12.96 5.16 16.74
N GLU A 154 12.60 6.12 15.89
CA GLU A 154 12.76 7.55 16.18
C GLU A 154 11.88 7.96 17.36
N PHE A 155 10.63 7.50 17.38
CA PHE A 155 9.67 7.80 18.43
C PHE A 155 10.14 7.25 19.79
N ILE A 156 10.57 5.99 19.82
CA ILE A 156 11.13 5.35 21.03
C ILE A 156 12.33 6.16 21.55
N LYS A 157 13.25 6.56 20.66
CA LYS A 157 14.42 7.36 21.04
C LYS A 157 14.01 8.70 21.67
N LYS A 158 13.07 9.43 21.07
CA LYS A 158 12.59 10.71 21.62
C LYS A 158 11.95 10.55 23.00
N ILE A 159 11.17 9.49 23.20
CA ILE A 159 10.58 9.19 24.51
C ILE A 159 11.68 8.96 25.56
N ILE A 160 12.68 8.13 25.24
CA ILE A 160 13.78 7.83 26.16
C ILE A 160 14.55 9.11 26.50
N ASP A 161 14.86 9.93 25.50
CA ASP A 161 15.61 11.18 25.68
C ASP A 161 14.85 12.19 26.55
N GLN A 162 13.55 12.39 26.33
CA GLN A 162 12.75 13.37 27.08
C GLN A 162 12.42 12.93 28.50
N THR A 163 12.27 11.63 28.71
CA THR A 163 11.94 11.07 30.04
C THR A 163 13.19 10.69 30.83
N LYS A 164 14.38 10.79 30.22
CA LYS A 164 15.65 10.28 30.77
C LYS A 164 15.53 8.79 31.14
N ASN A 165 14.92 8.01 30.25
CA ASN A 165 14.70 6.57 30.38
C ASN A 165 13.85 6.16 31.62
N LYS A 166 12.91 7.01 32.02
CA LYS A 166 12.01 6.75 33.18
C LYS A 166 10.71 6.04 32.80
N VAL A 167 10.60 5.53 31.58
CA VAL A 167 9.40 4.86 31.08
C VAL A 167 9.75 3.46 30.60
N ALA A 168 8.81 2.53 30.77
CA ALA A 168 8.91 1.20 30.20
C ALA A 168 8.13 1.16 28.88
N LEU A 169 8.73 0.58 27.85
CA LEU A 169 8.17 0.45 26.51
C LEU A 169 8.11 -1.03 26.14
N GLU A 170 6.97 -1.49 25.63
CA GLU A 170 6.75 -2.86 25.20
C GLU A 170 6.03 -2.86 23.84
N LYS A 171 6.44 -3.75 22.94
CA LYS A 171 5.76 -3.97 21.65
C LYS A 171 4.67 -5.02 21.85
N LEU A 172 3.45 -4.75 21.36
CA LEU A 172 2.31 -5.65 21.44
C LEU A 172 2.13 -6.50 20.18
#